data_AF-A0A8H7A6Z5-F1
#
_entry.id   AF-A0A8H7A6Z5-F1
#
_cell.length_a   1.000
_cell.length_b   1.000
_cell.length_c   1.000
_cell.angle_alpha   90.00
_cell.angle_beta   90.00
_cell.angle_gamma   90.00
#
_symmetry.space_group_name_H-M   'P 1'
#
loop_
_entity.id
_entity.type
_entity.pdbx_description
1 polymer ?
#
loop_
_entity_poly.entity_id
_entity_poly.type
_entity_poly.pdbx_seq_one_letter_code
_entity_poly.pdbx_strand_id
1 'polypeptide(L)'
;MSSKRVCQIIKLKPEAEAEYKAIHANVWPGVLAPLKRSNITDYSIHYYPPLHLLIATFKYTGTDYEGDMKIVAEDEETMRWWKVTDGMQESFIEGAKGSGKDVPWWTELEEVFRFE
;
A
#
# COMPACT_ATOMS: atom_id res chain seq x y z
N MET A 1 -8.91 22.20 -3.31
CA MET A 1 -7.53 21.70 -3.05
C MET A 1 -7.32 20.50 -3.95
N SER A 2 -6.22 20.41 -4.71
CA SER A 2 -5.98 19.25 -5.58
C SER A 2 -5.60 18.06 -4.72
N SER A 3 -6.44 17.02 -4.67
CA SER A 3 -6.10 15.75 -4.02
C SER A 3 -4.95 15.07 -4.78
N LYS A 4 -3.96 14.52 -4.07
CA LYS A 4 -2.94 13.63 -4.68
C LYS A 4 -3.58 12.25 -4.88
N ARG A 5 -3.42 11.66 -6.05
CA ARG A 5 -3.78 10.25 -6.30
C ARG A 5 -2.48 9.46 -6.41
N VAL A 6 -2.44 8.32 -5.75
CA VAL A 6 -1.30 7.41 -5.79
C VAL A 6 -1.75 6.14 -6.48
N CYS A 7 -0.94 5.67 -7.42
CA CYS A 7 -1.04 4.34 -8.00
C CYS A 7 0.31 3.67 -7.77
N GLN A 8 0.31 2.45 -7.24
CA GLN A 8 1.54 1.73 -6.95
C GLN A 8 1.36 0.22 -7.19
N ILE A 9 2.46 -0.44 -7.54
CA ILE A 9 2.47 -1.86 -7.86
C ILE A 9 3.51 -2.64 -7.07
N ILE A 10 3.22 -3.91 -6.85
CA ILE A 10 4.15 -4.90 -6.29
C ILE A 10 3.76 -6.29 -6.80
N LYS A 11 4.69 -7.25 -6.78
CA LYS A 11 4.34 -8.64 -7.05
C LYS A 11 3.79 -9.30 -5.80
N LEU A 12 2.81 -10.17 -6.00
CA LEU A 12 2.34 -11.15 -5.02
C LEU A 12 3.05 -12.47 -5.30
N LYS A 13 3.53 -13.14 -4.26
CA LYS A 13 4.05 -14.50 -4.42
C LYS A 13 2.89 -15.45 -4.73
N PRO A 14 2.98 -16.30 -5.77
CA PRO A 14 1.88 -17.18 -6.17
C PRO A 14 1.33 -18.04 -5.02
N GLU A 15 2.22 -18.54 -4.16
CA GLU A 15 1.89 -19.36 -2.99
C GLU A 15 1.09 -18.62 -1.91
N ALA A 16 1.15 -17.28 -1.90
CA ALA A 16 0.49 -16.45 -0.89
C ALA A 16 -0.88 -15.90 -1.36
N GLU A 17 -1.30 -16.19 -2.60
CA GLU A 17 -2.48 -15.55 -3.21
C GLU A 17 -3.75 -15.70 -2.38
N ALA A 18 -4.06 -16.93 -1.96
CA ALA A 18 -5.27 -17.23 -1.21
C ALA A 18 -5.28 -16.54 0.17
N GLU A 19 -4.14 -16.59 0.86
CA GLU A 19 -3.98 -15.97 2.18
C GLU A 19 -4.05 -14.44 2.07
N TYR A 20 -3.37 -13.84 1.10
CA TYR A 20 -3.38 -12.40 0.86
C TYR A 20 -4.81 -11.87 0.68
N LYS A 21 -5.62 -12.56 -0.14
CA LYS A 21 -7.05 -12.23 -0.33
C LYS A 21 -7.84 -12.38 0.97
N ALA A 22 -7.63 -13.48 1.71
CA ALA A 22 -8.35 -13.75 2.94
C ALA A 22 -8.09 -12.70 4.04
N ILE A 23 -6.83 -12.30 4.23
CA ILE A 23 -6.47 -11.29 5.24
C ILE A 23 -6.94 -9.90 4.81
N HIS A 24 -6.89 -9.54 3.52
CA HIS A 24 -7.36 -8.23 3.04
C HIS A 24 -8.89 -8.11 3.01
N ALA A 25 -9.62 -9.23 2.98
CA ALA A 25 -11.06 -9.21 3.24
C ALA A 25 -11.40 -8.91 4.72
N ASN A 26 -10.42 -9.07 5.62
CA ASN A 26 -10.59 -8.95 7.07
C ASN A 26 -9.48 -8.08 7.70
N VAL A 27 -9.17 -6.94 7.05
CA VAL A 27 -8.10 -6.04 7.52
C VAL A 27 -8.35 -5.64 8.97
N TRP A 28 -7.30 -5.65 9.78
CA TRP A 28 -7.39 -5.30 11.19
C TRP A 28 -7.88 -3.85 11.34
N PRO A 29 -8.88 -3.57 12.20
CA PRO A 29 -9.35 -2.21 12.43
C PRO A 29 -8.22 -1.24 12.85
N GLY A 30 -7.22 -1.76 13.57
CA GLY A 30 -6.01 -1.02 13.96
C GLY A 30 -5.18 -0.52 12.79
N VAL A 31 -5.18 -1.21 11.64
CA VAL A 31 -4.47 -0.80 10.42
C VAL A 31 -5.28 0.23 9.63
N LEU A 32 -6.62 0.14 9.65
CA LEU A 32 -7.49 1.10 8.95
C LEU A 32 -7.54 2.47 9.65
N ALA A 33 -7.40 2.48 10.98
CA ALA A 33 -7.46 3.70 11.79
C ALA A 33 -6.38 4.74 11.44
N PRO A 34 -5.06 4.42 11.35
CA PRO A 34 -4.03 5.37 10.96
C PRO A 34 -4.22 5.85 9.52
N LEU A 35 -4.57 4.98 8.56
CA LEU A 35 -4.86 5.38 7.18
C LEU A 35 -5.93 6.49 7.13
N LYS A 36 -7.02 6.31 7.89
CA LYS A 36 -8.10 7.30 7.97
C LYS A 36 -7.65 8.61 8.62
N ARG A 37 -6.83 8.56 9.68
CA ARG A 37 -6.28 9.78 10.33
C ARG A 37 -5.30 10.53 9.44
N SER A 38 -4.57 9.80 8.59
CA SER A 38 -3.57 10.31 7.63
C SER A 38 -4.17 10.70 6.27
N ASN A 39 -5.46 11.05 6.23
CA ASN A 39 -6.15 11.57 5.05
C ASN A 39 -6.11 10.67 3.80
N ILE A 40 -5.93 9.36 4.00
CA ILE A 40 -6.04 8.36 2.92
C ILE A 40 -7.50 7.94 2.78
N THR A 41 -8.02 8.06 1.56
CA THR A 41 -9.40 7.70 1.21
C THR A 41 -9.42 6.96 -0.11
N ASP A 42 -10.54 6.28 -0.41
CA ASP A 42 -10.72 5.59 -1.70
C ASP A 42 -9.57 4.61 -2.02
N TYR A 43 -9.11 3.88 -0.99
CA TYR A 43 -8.00 2.94 -1.10
C TYR A 43 -8.51 1.56 -1.54
N SER A 44 -8.11 1.13 -2.73
CA SER A 44 -8.33 -0.21 -3.26
C SER A 44 -7.02 -0.90 -3.64
N ILE A 45 -7.00 -2.23 -3.53
CA ILE A 45 -5.93 -3.08 -4.07
C ILE A 45 -6.57 -4.08 -5.03
N HIS A 46 -6.16 -4.04 -6.29
CA HIS A 46 -6.58 -4.98 -7.34
C HIS A 46 -5.49 -6.02 -7.57
N TYR A 47 -5.88 -7.21 -8.02
CA TYR A 47 -4.93 -8.28 -8.34
C TYR A 47 -5.12 -8.73 -9.79
N TYR A 48 -4.02 -8.82 -10.53
CA TYR A 48 -3.96 -9.33 -11.89
C TYR A 48 -3.16 -10.65 -11.90
N PRO A 49 -3.84 -11.81 -11.82
CA PRO A 49 -3.19 -13.12 -11.68
C PRO A 49 -2.14 -13.46 -12.75
N PRO A 50 -2.34 -13.15 -14.05
CA PRO A 50 -1.37 -13.52 -15.08
C PRO A 50 0.04 -12.96 -14.88
N LEU A 51 0.19 -11.86 -14.14
CA LEU A 51 1.49 -11.26 -13.80
C LEU A 51 1.77 -11.30 -12.30
N HIS A 52 0.90 -11.94 -11.52
CA HIS A 52 0.89 -11.88 -10.06
C HIS A 52 1.02 -10.44 -9.53
N LEU A 53 0.34 -9.49 -10.18
CA LEU A 53 0.53 -8.07 -9.92
C LEU A 53 -0.55 -7.54 -8.98
N LEU A 54 -0.14 -6.96 -7.86
CA LEU A 54 -1.02 -6.13 -7.03
C LEU A 54 -0.93 -4.68 -7.48
N ILE A 55 -2.08 -4.03 -7.60
CA ILE A 55 -2.22 -2.65 -8.05
C ILE A 55 -3.02 -1.90 -6.98
N ALA A 56 -2.31 -1.12 -6.17
CA ALA A 56 -2.88 -0.32 -5.10
C ALA A 56 -3.12 1.11 -5.58
N THR A 57 -4.31 1.64 -5.35
CA THR A 57 -4.67 3.03 -5.66
C THR A 57 -5.35 3.68 -4.47
N PHE A 58 -5.00 4.93 -4.16
CA PHE A 58 -5.70 5.71 -3.13
C PHE A 58 -5.65 7.21 -3.40
N LYS A 59 -6.57 7.94 -2.78
CA LYS A 59 -6.60 9.40 -2.74
C LYS A 59 -6.05 9.90 -1.41
N TYR A 60 -5.16 10.87 -1.50
CA TYR A 60 -4.72 11.67 -0.37
C TYR A 60 -5.37 13.05 -0.41
N THR A 61 -6.07 13.42 0.66
CA THR A 61 -6.84 14.65 0.76
C THR A 61 -6.31 15.65 1.80
N GLY A 62 -5.17 15.35 2.43
CA GLY A 62 -4.55 16.22 3.42
C GLY A 62 -3.65 17.29 2.78
N THR A 63 -2.83 17.93 3.62
CA THR A 63 -1.94 19.03 3.20
C THR A 63 -0.45 18.74 3.38
N ASP A 64 -0.08 17.64 4.04
CA ASP A 64 1.29 17.20 4.30
C ASP A 64 1.40 15.68 4.09
N TYR A 65 1.59 15.28 2.83
CA TYR A 65 1.63 13.87 2.44
C TYR A 65 2.75 13.11 3.16
N GLU A 66 3.95 13.71 3.22
CA GLU A 66 5.12 13.06 3.82
C GLU A 66 4.94 12.88 5.33
N GLY A 67 4.44 13.91 6.03
CA GLY A 67 4.12 13.83 7.46
C GLY A 67 3.04 12.77 7.74
N ASP A 68 1.98 12.73 6.94
CA ASP A 68 0.89 11.77 7.10
C ASP A 68 1.33 10.32 6.81
N MET A 69 2.18 10.10 5.81
CA MET A 69 2.75 8.77 5.53
C MET A 69 3.72 8.32 6.62
N LYS A 70 4.46 9.25 7.23
CA LYS A 70 5.34 8.96 8.37
C LYS A 70 4.53 8.46 9.58
N ILE A 71 3.39 9.09 9.88
CA ILE A 71 2.47 8.64 10.94
C ILE A 71 2.00 7.21 10.68
N VAL A 72 1.65 6.87 9.43
CA VAL A 72 1.27 5.49 9.06
C VAL A 72 2.44 4.53 9.27
N ALA A 73 3.65 4.91 8.86
CA ALA A 73 4.83 4.06 8.96
C ALA A 73 5.32 3.81 10.39
N GLU A 74 5.03 4.73 11.32
CA GLU A 74 5.39 4.63 12.74
C GLU A 74 4.31 3.94 13.59
N ASP A 75 3.11 3.69 13.03
CA ASP A 75 2.01 3.01 13.73
C ASP A 75 2.30 1.52 13.97
N GLU A 76 2.17 1.07 15.22
CA GLU A 76 2.55 -0.27 15.64
C GLU A 76 1.72 -1.37 14.97
N GLU A 77 0.41 -1.17 14.80
CA GLU A 77 -0.47 -2.13 14.16
C GLU A 77 -0.18 -2.22 12.66
N THR A 78 0.14 -1.09 12.03
CA THR A 78 0.59 -1.03 10.63
C THR A 78 1.91 -1.79 10.43
N MET A 79 2.90 -1.59 11.32
CA MET A 79 4.15 -2.34 11.27
C MET A 79 3.96 -3.85 11.48
N ARG A 80 3.04 -4.25 12.37
CA ARG A 80 2.70 -5.67 12.58
C ARG A 80 2.02 -6.27 11.36
N TRP A 81 1.12 -5.52 10.72
CA TRP A 81 0.47 -5.92 9.49
C TRP A 81 1.49 -6.11 8.35
N TRP A 82 2.42 -5.17 8.19
CA TRP A 82 3.48 -5.28 7.19
C TRP A 82 4.39 -6.47 7.38
N LYS A 83 4.72 -6.86 8.62
CA LYS A 83 5.48 -8.11 8.87
C LYS A 83 4.79 -9.35 8.31
N VAL A 84 3.46 -9.36 8.21
CA VAL A 84 2.68 -10.43 7.58
C VAL A 84 2.70 -10.27 6.06
N THR A 85 2.31 -9.10 5.56
CA THR A 85 2.11 -8.89 4.11
C THR A 85 3.39 -8.81 3.30
N ASP A 86 4.48 -8.27 3.86
CA ASP A 86 5.78 -8.18 3.17
C ASP A 86 6.31 -9.58 2.85
N GLY A 87 6.06 -10.57 3.73
CA GLY A 87 6.41 -11.97 3.49
C GLY A 87 5.70 -12.59 2.28
N MET A 88 4.53 -12.04 1.91
CA MET A 88 3.70 -12.48 0.79
C MET A 88 4.06 -11.79 -0.53
N GLN A 89 4.90 -10.76 -0.50
CA GLN A 89 5.14 -9.85 -1.62
C GLN A 89 6.60 -9.90 -2.10
N GLU A 90 6.82 -9.41 -3.31
CA GLU A 90 8.16 -9.19 -3.88
C GLU A 90 8.20 -7.82 -4.57
N SER A 91 9.11 -6.95 -4.12
CA SER A 91 9.30 -5.62 -4.69
C SER A 91 9.94 -5.67 -6.07
N PHE A 92 9.57 -4.70 -6.93
CA PHE A 92 10.29 -4.43 -8.18
C PHE A 92 11.54 -3.55 -7.96
N ILE A 93 11.71 -2.98 -6.77
CA ILE A 93 12.79 -2.05 -6.47
C ILE A 93 13.99 -2.83 -5.95
N GLU A 94 15.13 -2.68 -6.63
CA GLU A 94 16.38 -3.32 -6.23
C GLU A 94 16.80 -2.86 -4.83
N GLY A 95 17.14 -3.82 -3.97
CA GLY A 95 17.58 -3.56 -2.60
C GLY A 95 16.47 -3.30 -1.59
N ALA A 96 15.19 -3.32 -1.99
CA ALA A 96 14.07 -3.21 -1.07
C ALA A 96 13.97 -4.44 -0.14
N LYS A 97 13.70 -4.22 1.15
CA LYS A 97 13.72 -5.26 2.20
C LYS A 97 12.43 -5.39 3.01
N GLY A 98 11.36 -4.72 2.60
CA GLY A 98 10.08 -4.64 3.28
C GLY A 98 9.59 -3.21 3.44
N SER A 99 8.35 -3.07 3.91
CA SER A 99 7.70 -1.80 4.19
C SER A 99 8.36 -1.07 5.37
N GLY A 100 8.31 0.27 5.36
CA GLY A 100 8.89 1.11 6.41
C GLY A 100 10.42 1.06 6.50
N LYS A 101 11.12 0.73 5.41
CA LYS A 101 12.58 0.76 5.28
C LYS A 101 13.04 1.96 4.44
N ASP A 102 14.35 2.20 4.40
CA ASP A 102 14.94 3.31 3.66
C ASP A 102 14.66 3.23 2.15
N VAL A 103 14.56 2.01 1.61
CA VAL A 103 14.19 1.75 0.21
C VAL A 103 12.69 1.46 0.14
N PRO A 104 11.92 2.16 -0.71
CA PRO A 104 10.49 1.92 -0.84
C PRO A 104 10.17 0.46 -1.19
N TRP A 105 9.07 -0.05 -0.65
CA TRP A 105 8.63 -1.43 -0.89
C TRP A 105 7.77 -1.56 -2.15
N TRP A 106 6.82 -0.64 -2.33
CA TRP A 106 5.95 -0.57 -3.50
C TRP A 106 6.52 0.40 -4.54
N THR A 107 6.30 0.12 -5.81
CA THR A 107 6.71 1.01 -6.92
C THR A 107 5.57 1.96 -7.26
N GLU A 108 5.73 3.26 -6.96
CA GLU A 108 4.79 4.31 -7.39
C GLU A 108 4.84 4.48 -8.91
N LEU A 109 3.68 4.68 -9.53
CA LEU A 109 3.50 4.86 -10.97
C LEU A 109 3.14 6.31 -11.30
N GLU A 110 3.59 6.79 -12.46
CA GLU A 110 3.28 8.12 -12.97
C GLU A 110 1.79 8.23 -13.37
N GLU A 111 1.10 9.26 -12.87
CA GLU A 111 -0.23 9.64 -13.36
C GLU A 111 -0.08 10.38 -14.69
N VAL A 112 -0.31 9.69 -15.81
CA VAL A 112 -0.19 10.29 -17.17
C VAL A 112 -1.48 10.92 -17.68
N PHE A 113 -2.62 10.62 -17.06
CA PHE A 113 -3.93 11.17 -17.45
C PHE A 113 -4.89 11.16 -16.26
N ARG A 114 -5.74 12.19 -16.18
CA ARG A 114 -6.82 12.31 -15.21
C ARG A 114 -8.00 13.08 -15.79
N PHE A 115 -9.20 12.64 -15.44
CA PHE A 115 -10.46 13.32 -15.70
C PHE A 115 -11.28 13.33 -14.40
N GLU A 116 -11.94 14.45 -14.11
CA GLU A 116 -12.78 14.65 -12.92
C GLU A 116 -14.25 14.77 -13.34
#